data_AF-A0A392NVM4-F1
#
_entry.id   AF-A0A392NVM4-F1
#
_cell.length_a   1.000
_cell.length_b   1.000
_cell.length_c   1.000
_cell.angle_alpha   90.00
_cell.angle_beta   90.00
_cell.angle_gamma   90.00
#
_symmetry.space_group_name_H-M   'P 1'
#
loop_
_entity.id
_entity.type
_entity.pdbx_description
1 polymer ?
#
loop_
_entity_poly.entity_id
_entity_poly.type
_entity_poly.pdbx_seq_one_letter_code
_entity_poly.pdbx_strand_id
1 'polypeptide(L)'
;LDLPKEPETDDEAQKKKWKWKVKSVKKENRERYSQRCDIELKLAVARKMKDEEFFYYPHNVDFRGRAYPMHPHLNHLGSDLCRGILEFADGRPLGKSGLQWLKIHLANLYGGGVDKLSNEGRIAFVDNHLDEIFDSAERTMEGRRWWLNAEDPFQFLAACITLSEALSTSEPESFISHIPVHQVFSWCE
;
A
#
# COMPACT_ATOMS: atom_id res chain seq x y z
N LEU A 1 16.78 -11.73 14.42
CA LEU A 1 18.25 -11.58 14.26
C LEU A 1 18.93 -12.18 15.46
N ASP A 2 19.99 -12.94 15.23
CA ASP A 2 20.76 -13.56 16.30
C ASP A 2 21.57 -12.52 17.07
N LEU A 3 21.74 -12.77 18.36
CA LEU A 3 22.56 -11.90 19.20
C LEU A 3 24.04 -12.12 18.86
N PRO A 4 24.85 -11.05 18.76
CA PRO A 4 26.29 -11.21 18.54
C PRO A 4 26.92 -11.90 19.75
N LYS A 5 27.86 -12.82 19.49
CA LYS A 5 28.64 -13.48 20.56
C LYS A 5 29.45 -12.46 21.35
N GLU A 6 29.51 -12.66 22.66
CA GLU A 6 30.35 -11.85 23.53
C GLU A 6 31.83 -12.07 23.19
N PRO A 7 32.63 -11.00 23.03
CA PRO A 7 34.04 -11.16 22.70
C PRO A 7 34.82 -11.66 23.93
N GLU A 8 35.68 -12.66 23.74
CA GLU A 8 36.60 -13.18 24.75
C GLU A 8 37.83 -12.25 24.87
N THR A 9 37.62 -11.06 25.39
CA THR A 9 38.63 -10.00 25.50
C THR A 9 38.35 -9.17 26.74
N ASP A 10 39.39 -8.65 27.39
CA ASP A 10 39.25 -7.67 28.48
C ASP A 10 39.30 -6.22 28.02
N ASP A 11 39.43 -5.99 26.71
CA ASP A 11 39.33 -4.66 26.13
C ASP A 11 37.92 -4.07 26.32
N GLU A 12 37.82 -3.10 27.22
CA GLU A 12 36.58 -2.37 27.52
C GLU A 12 35.98 -1.68 26.29
N ALA A 13 36.78 -1.25 25.32
CA ALA A 13 36.26 -0.67 24.08
C ALA A 13 35.55 -1.72 23.23
N GLN A 14 36.10 -2.93 23.14
CA GLN A 14 35.50 -4.06 22.44
C GLN A 14 34.22 -4.54 23.15
N LYS A 15 34.25 -4.68 24.48
CA LYS A 15 33.05 -4.99 25.28
C LYS A 15 31.96 -3.94 25.11
N LYS A 16 32.32 -2.65 25.10
CA LYS A 16 31.37 -1.54 24.87
C LYS A 16 30.76 -1.62 23.47
N LYS A 17 31.57 -1.81 22.43
CA LYS A 17 31.09 -1.96 21.04
C LYS A 17 30.14 -3.15 20.90
N TRP A 18 30.47 -4.28 21.52
CA TRP A 18 29.58 -5.44 21.57
C TRP A 18 28.25 -5.13 22.27
N LYS A 19 28.27 -4.50 23.46
CA LYS A 19 27.05 -4.09 24.18
C LYS A 19 26.14 -3.19 23.32
N TRP A 20 26.71 -2.25 22.57
CA TRP A 20 25.95 -1.42 21.62
C TRP A 20 25.32 -2.24 20.51
N LYS A 21 26.06 -3.21 19.94
CA LYS A 21 25.54 -4.10 18.90
C LYS A 21 24.41 -4.99 19.44
N VAL A 22 24.56 -5.58 20.63
CA VAL A 22 23.50 -6.34 21.32
C VAL A 22 22.26 -5.47 21.52
N LYS A 23 22.42 -4.24 22.01
CA LYS A 23 21.30 -3.31 22.23
C LYS A 23 20.58 -2.99 20.92
N SER A 24 21.31 -2.72 19.85
CA SER A 24 20.75 -2.47 18.51
C SER A 24 19.98 -3.68 17.99
N VAL A 25 20.54 -4.89 18.06
CA VAL A 25 19.86 -6.12 17.62
C VAL A 25 18.60 -6.40 18.45
N LYS A 26 18.66 -6.23 19.78
CA LYS A 26 17.49 -6.38 20.66
C LYS A 26 16.40 -5.36 20.34
N LYS A 27 16.76 -4.12 20.04
CA LYS A 27 15.82 -3.08 19.62
C LYS A 27 15.11 -3.50 18.32
N GLU A 28 15.88 -3.88 17.30
CA GLU A 28 15.34 -4.27 16.00
C GLU A 28 14.44 -5.51 16.09
N ASN A 29 14.83 -6.53 16.87
CA ASN A 29 13.97 -7.71 17.08
C ASN A 29 12.63 -7.34 17.74
N ARG A 30 12.61 -6.41 18.70
CA ARG A 30 11.37 -5.93 19.33
C ARG A 30 10.50 -5.14 18.36
N GLU A 31 11.11 -4.29 17.54
CA GLU A 31 10.41 -3.52 16.51
C GLU A 31 9.77 -4.44 15.47
N ARG A 32 10.52 -5.43 14.95
CA ARG A 32 10.00 -6.45 14.03
C ARG A 32 8.86 -7.26 14.65
N TYR A 33 8.99 -7.64 15.92
CA TYR A 33 7.91 -8.34 16.64
C TYR A 33 6.65 -7.48 16.74
N SER A 34 6.79 -6.21 17.11
CA SER A 34 5.67 -5.27 17.19
C SER A 34 4.98 -5.08 15.84
N GLN A 35 5.75 -4.88 14.76
CA GLN A 35 5.22 -4.75 13.40
C GLN A 35 4.48 -6.00 12.95
N ARG A 36 5.03 -7.20 13.25
CA ARG A 36 4.36 -8.46 12.96
C ARG A 36 3.02 -8.57 13.67
N CYS A 37 2.98 -8.29 14.99
CA CYS A 37 1.73 -8.34 15.75
C CYS A 37 0.67 -7.37 15.20
N ASP A 38 1.07 -6.16 14.81
CA ASP A 38 0.19 -5.17 14.19
C ASP A 38 -0.39 -5.67 12.85
N ILE A 39 0.45 -6.22 11.97
CA ILE A 39 0.02 -6.79 10.69
C ILE A 39 -0.92 -7.99 10.90
N GLU A 40 -0.60 -8.90 11.82
CA GLU A 40 -1.44 -10.06 12.10
C GLU A 40 -2.84 -9.65 12.57
N LEU A 41 -2.93 -8.61 13.40
CA LEU A 41 -4.21 -8.10 13.89
C LEU A 41 -5.04 -7.46 12.76
N LYS A 42 -4.40 -6.68 11.89
CA LYS A 42 -5.03 -6.12 10.68
C LYS A 42 -5.57 -7.21 9.76
N LEU A 43 -4.76 -8.24 9.49
CA LEU A 43 -5.16 -9.38 8.66
C LEU A 43 -6.25 -10.24 9.32
N ALA A 44 -6.23 -10.40 10.63
CA ALA A 44 -7.29 -11.11 11.36
C ALA A 44 -8.64 -10.39 11.21
N VAL A 45 -8.66 -9.07 11.33
CA VAL A 45 -9.87 -8.26 11.09
C VAL A 45 -10.29 -8.36 9.62
N ALA A 46 -9.37 -8.24 8.67
CA ALA A 46 -9.66 -8.35 7.24
C ALA A 46 -10.27 -9.71 6.87
N ARG A 47 -9.73 -10.81 7.41
CA ARG A 47 -10.25 -12.17 7.18
C ARG A 47 -11.66 -12.35 7.74
N LYS A 48 -11.97 -11.73 8.87
CA LYS A 48 -13.34 -11.73 9.44
C LYS A 48 -14.29 -10.85 8.60
N MET A 49 -13.75 -9.74 8.09
CA MET A 49 -14.25 -8.83 7.05
C MET A 49 -14.78 -9.50 5.79
N LYS A 50 -14.03 -10.47 5.31
CA LYS A 50 -14.01 -10.89 3.90
C LYS A 50 -15.38 -11.35 3.37
N ASP A 51 -16.14 -12.06 4.19
CA ASP A 51 -17.39 -12.70 3.76
C ASP A 51 -18.63 -11.85 4.09
N GLU A 52 -18.46 -10.67 4.71
CA GLU A 52 -19.52 -9.69 4.92
C GLU A 52 -19.80 -8.93 3.63
N GLU A 53 -21.08 -8.67 3.31
CA GLU A 53 -21.46 -7.96 2.08
C GLU A 53 -20.85 -6.54 2.01
N PHE A 54 -20.86 -5.83 3.13
CA PHE A 54 -20.21 -4.55 3.33
C PHE A 54 -20.13 -4.21 4.82
N PHE A 55 -19.32 -3.21 5.16
CA PHE A 55 -19.24 -2.66 6.52
C PHE A 55 -18.97 -1.16 6.48
N TYR A 56 -19.28 -0.48 7.59
CA TYR A 56 -19.09 0.96 7.73
C TYR A 56 -18.00 1.29 8.76
N TYR A 57 -17.28 2.38 8.51
CA TYR A 57 -16.41 3.00 9.50
C TYR A 57 -17.14 4.18 10.16
N PRO A 58 -17.66 4.02 11.39
CA PRO A 58 -18.17 5.17 12.13
C PRO A 58 -16.98 6.04 12.58
N HIS A 59 -17.12 7.36 12.47
CA HIS A 59 -16.04 8.32 12.72
C HIS A 59 -16.26 9.10 14.02
N ASN A 60 -15.16 9.41 14.70
CA ASN A 60 -15.10 10.36 15.79
C ASN A 60 -14.31 11.62 15.34
N VAL A 61 -14.49 12.74 16.04
CA VAL A 61 -13.89 14.03 15.67
C VAL A 61 -12.98 14.54 16.79
N ASP A 62 -11.78 15.00 16.44
CA ASP A 62 -10.84 15.60 17.39
C ASP A 62 -11.20 17.07 17.72
N PHE A 63 -10.45 17.68 18.64
CA PHE A 63 -10.67 19.07 19.08
C PHE A 63 -10.49 20.13 17.96
N ARG A 64 -9.93 19.74 16.81
CA ARG A 64 -9.69 20.62 15.64
C ARG A 64 -10.70 20.37 14.53
N GLY A 65 -11.65 19.45 14.73
CA GLY A 65 -12.64 19.09 13.72
C GLY A 65 -12.19 18.00 12.73
N ARG A 66 -11.06 17.32 12.95
CA ARG A 66 -10.61 16.22 12.06
C ARG A 66 -11.32 14.92 12.40
N ALA A 67 -11.83 14.25 11.38
CA ALA A 67 -12.52 12.97 11.53
C ALA A 67 -11.55 11.78 11.50
N TYR A 68 -11.76 10.81 12.38
CA TYR A 68 -10.98 9.58 12.51
C TYR A 68 -11.92 8.37 12.63
N PRO A 69 -11.67 7.26 11.90
CA PRO A 69 -12.39 6.01 12.10
C PRO A 69 -12.23 5.53 13.55
N MET A 70 -13.33 5.10 14.17
CA MET A 70 -13.28 4.57 15.54
C MET A 70 -12.63 3.18 15.61
N HIS A 71 -12.63 2.43 14.51
CA HIS A 71 -12.00 1.11 14.46
C HIS A 71 -10.47 1.23 14.40
N PRO A 72 -9.73 0.73 15.40
CA PRO A 72 -8.32 1.07 15.58
C PRO A 72 -7.34 0.25 14.73
N HIS A 73 -7.74 -0.93 14.24
CA HIS A 73 -6.80 -1.88 13.63
C HIS A 73 -6.77 -1.79 12.10
N LEU A 74 -7.89 -2.15 11.46
CA LEU A 74 -8.06 -2.04 10.01
C LEU A 74 -8.96 -0.83 9.72
N ASN A 75 -8.42 0.18 9.03
CA ASN A 75 -9.16 1.33 8.53
C ASN A 75 -8.40 2.02 7.39
N HIS A 76 -9.10 2.84 6.61
CA HIS A 76 -8.58 3.50 5.41
C HIS A 76 -7.60 4.65 5.69
N LEU A 77 -7.46 5.13 6.94
CA LEU A 77 -6.40 6.07 7.34
C LEU A 77 -5.08 5.38 7.71
N GLY A 78 -5.05 4.04 7.64
CA GLY A 78 -3.89 3.25 8.02
C GLY A 78 -2.73 3.26 7.01
N SER A 79 -1.82 2.31 7.22
CA SER A 79 -0.69 2.03 6.33
C SER A 79 -1.14 1.63 4.92
N ASP A 80 -0.23 1.65 3.95
CA ASP A 80 -0.45 1.17 2.58
C ASP A 80 -1.16 -0.20 2.54
N LEU A 81 -0.71 -1.17 3.35
CA LEU A 81 -1.40 -2.47 3.51
C LEU A 81 -2.89 -2.34 3.84
N CYS A 82 -3.27 -1.43 4.75
CA CYS A 82 -4.68 -1.26 5.11
C CYS A 82 -5.48 -0.68 3.94
N ARG A 83 -4.89 0.28 3.22
CA ARG A 83 -5.53 0.93 2.07
C ARG A 83 -5.62 0.01 0.86
N GLY A 84 -4.60 -0.82 0.61
CA GLY A 84 -4.60 -1.79 -0.49
C GLY A 84 -5.51 -2.99 -0.31
N ILE A 85 -5.98 -3.26 0.92
CA ILE A 85 -6.96 -4.34 1.21
C ILE A 85 -8.41 -3.83 1.14
N LEU A 86 -8.63 -2.52 1.30
CA LEU A 86 -9.97 -1.92 1.40
C LEU A 86 -10.40 -1.31 0.07
N GLU A 87 -11.63 -1.60 -0.34
CA GLU A 87 -12.29 -1.01 -1.50
C GLU A 87 -13.70 -0.52 -1.14
N PHE A 88 -14.35 0.23 -2.03
CA PHE A 88 -15.75 0.60 -1.85
C PHE A 88 -16.66 -0.60 -2.13
N ALA A 89 -17.65 -0.83 -1.25
CA ALA A 89 -18.67 -1.84 -1.49
C ALA A 89 -19.50 -1.53 -2.76
N ASP A 90 -19.87 -0.26 -2.93
CA ASP A 90 -20.60 0.21 -4.11
C ASP A 90 -19.63 0.58 -5.23
N GLY A 91 -19.51 -0.30 -6.23
CA GLY A 91 -18.73 -0.05 -7.43
C GLY A 91 -19.40 0.96 -8.38
N ARG A 92 -18.60 1.57 -9.25
CA ARG A 92 -19.07 2.50 -10.29
C ARG A 92 -18.44 2.16 -11.65
N PRO A 93 -19.20 2.31 -12.77
CA PRO A 93 -18.60 2.17 -14.10
C PRO A 93 -17.51 3.22 -14.28
N LEU A 94 -16.36 2.82 -14.81
CA LEU A 94 -15.23 3.74 -15.02
C LEU A 94 -15.61 4.92 -15.92
N GLY A 95 -16.29 4.65 -17.03
CA GLY A 95 -16.45 5.59 -18.13
C GLY A 95 -15.09 6.02 -18.72
N LYS A 96 -15.13 6.96 -19.67
CA LYS A 96 -13.93 7.54 -20.29
C LYS A 96 -12.97 8.15 -19.29
N SER A 97 -13.51 8.98 -18.40
CA SER A 97 -12.72 9.71 -17.42
C SER A 97 -12.21 8.80 -16.31
N GLY A 98 -13.00 7.84 -15.82
CA GLY A 98 -12.55 6.95 -14.74
C GLY A 98 -11.41 6.04 -15.18
N LEU A 99 -11.38 5.57 -16.42
CA LEU A 99 -10.24 4.81 -16.94
C LEU A 99 -8.96 5.66 -16.96
N GLN A 100 -9.06 6.91 -17.39
CA GLN A 100 -7.92 7.85 -17.35
C GLN A 100 -7.48 8.14 -15.90
N TRP A 101 -8.43 8.35 -14.99
CA TRP A 101 -8.15 8.59 -13.58
C TRP A 101 -7.54 7.38 -12.88
N LEU A 102 -7.92 6.17 -13.28
CA LEU A 102 -7.30 4.94 -12.79
C LEU A 102 -5.81 4.86 -13.21
N LYS A 103 -5.49 5.19 -14.46
CA LYS A 103 -4.09 5.29 -14.91
C LYS A 103 -3.32 6.37 -14.15
N ILE A 104 -3.91 7.54 -13.95
CA ILE A 104 -3.30 8.61 -13.14
C ILE A 104 -3.09 8.14 -11.69
N HIS A 105 -4.04 7.38 -11.14
CA HIS A 105 -3.95 6.83 -9.79
C HIS A 105 -2.78 5.86 -9.64
N LEU A 106 -2.61 4.92 -10.59
CA LEU A 106 -1.46 4.03 -10.66
C LEU A 106 -0.14 4.81 -10.70
N ALA A 107 -0.03 5.80 -11.57
CA ALA A 107 1.16 6.64 -11.68
C ALA A 107 1.47 7.39 -10.38
N ASN A 108 0.45 7.89 -9.68
CA ASN A 108 0.61 8.54 -8.38
C ASN A 108 1.09 7.56 -7.30
N LEU A 109 0.52 6.34 -7.25
CA LEU A 109 0.91 5.29 -6.31
C LEU A 109 2.33 4.75 -6.57
N TYR A 110 2.76 4.74 -7.84
CA TYR A 110 4.13 4.37 -8.20
C TYR A 110 5.14 5.34 -7.58
N GLY A 111 4.84 6.65 -7.57
CA GLY A 111 5.70 7.67 -6.98
C GLY A 111 7.01 7.85 -7.74
N GLY A 112 8.11 8.16 -7.05
CA GLY A 112 9.44 8.27 -7.65
C GLY A 112 9.60 9.46 -8.62
N GLY A 113 8.74 10.48 -8.52
CA GLY A 113 8.70 11.62 -9.42
C GLY A 113 7.72 11.46 -10.58
N VAL A 114 7.14 10.28 -10.79
CA VAL A 114 6.06 10.06 -11.78
C VAL A 114 4.79 10.81 -11.37
N ASP A 115 4.51 10.86 -10.07
CA ASP A 115 3.44 11.64 -9.43
C ASP A 115 3.56 13.15 -9.68
N LYS A 116 4.71 13.64 -10.16
CA LYS A 116 4.95 15.05 -10.50
C LYS A 116 4.79 15.38 -11.97
N LEU A 117 4.63 14.37 -12.83
CA LEU A 117 4.34 14.57 -14.24
C LEU A 117 2.96 15.20 -14.43
N SER A 118 2.71 15.76 -15.63
CA SER A 118 1.36 16.15 -16.04
C SER A 118 0.45 14.92 -16.10
N ASN A 119 -0.86 15.13 -16.13
CA ASN A 119 -1.82 14.03 -16.23
C ASN A 119 -1.56 13.16 -17.48
N GLU A 120 -1.21 13.78 -18.60
CA GLU A 120 -0.85 13.08 -19.83
C GLU A 120 0.44 12.27 -19.66
N GLY A 121 1.45 12.85 -18.99
CA GLY A 121 2.71 12.15 -18.68
C GLY A 121 2.50 10.93 -17.77
N ARG A 122 1.59 11.04 -16.79
CA ARG A 122 1.20 9.92 -15.91
C ARG A 122 0.47 8.82 -16.66
N ILE A 123 -0.46 9.18 -17.55
CA ILE A 123 -1.17 8.22 -18.41
C ILE A 123 -0.15 7.51 -19.32
N ALA A 124 0.73 8.26 -19.98
CA ALA A 124 1.77 7.70 -20.84
C ALA A 124 2.73 6.78 -20.09
N PHE A 125 3.09 7.10 -18.83
CA PHE A 125 3.87 6.21 -17.98
C PHE A 125 3.19 4.85 -17.82
N VAL A 126 1.89 4.85 -17.48
CA VAL A 126 1.13 3.60 -17.32
C VAL A 126 1.00 2.85 -18.64
N ASP A 127 0.70 3.55 -19.73
CA ASP A 127 0.55 2.93 -21.05
C ASP A 127 1.86 2.28 -21.56
N ASN A 128 3.01 2.84 -21.19
CA ASN A 128 4.32 2.29 -21.53
C ASN A 128 4.76 1.08 -20.66
N HIS A 129 4.03 0.78 -19.57
CA HIS A 129 4.35 -0.31 -18.64
C HIS A 129 3.18 -1.29 -18.47
N LEU A 130 2.30 -1.39 -19.47
CA LEU A 130 1.15 -2.30 -19.41
C LEU A 130 1.57 -3.75 -19.22
N ASP A 131 2.67 -4.18 -19.82
CA ASP A 131 3.19 -5.55 -19.69
C ASP A 131 3.59 -5.86 -18.24
N GLU A 132 4.23 -4.94 -17.53
CA GLU A 132 4.56 -5.07 -16.11
C GLU A 132 3.34 -5.00 -15.20
N ILE A 133 2.32 -4.24 -15.58
CA ILE A 133 1.03 -4.16 -14.87
C ILE A 133 0.31 -5.50 -14.97
N PHE A 134 0.17 -6.05 -16.18
CA PHE A 134 -0.43 -7.38 -16.39
C PHE A 134 0.35 -8.47 -15.66
N ASP A 135 1.69 -8.48 -15.73
CA ASP A 135 2.51 -9.43 -14.98
C ASP A 135 2.34 -9.31 -13.46
N SER A 136 2.21 -8.08 -12.94
CA SER A 136 1.99 -7.85 -11.51
C SER A 136 0.59 -8.33 -11.05
N ALA A 137 -0.43 -8.16 -11.89
CA ALA A 137 -1.79 -8.60 -11.61
C ALA A 137 -1.95 -10.14 -11.68
N GLU A 138 -1.40 -10.77 -12.73
CA GLU A 138 -1.62 -12.20 -12.98
C GLU A 138 -0.62 -13.11 -12.24
N ARG A 139 0.61 -12.64 -12.05
CA ARG A 139 1.73 -13.41 -11.48
C ARG A 139 2.35 -12.66 -10.30
N THR A 140 1.51 -12.23 -9.38
CA THR A 140 1.87 -11.33 -8.26
C THR A 140 3.15 -11.72 -7.51
N MET A 141 3.37 -13.01 -7.23
CA MET A 141 4.53 -13.49 -6.47
C MET A 141 5.61 -14.15 -7.36
N GLU A 142 5.21 -14.76 -8.47
CA GLU A 142 6.06 -15.56 -9.36
C GLU A 142 6.61 -14.78 -10.57
N GLY A 143 6.06 -13.59 -10.84
CA GLY A 143 6.45 -12.71 -11.93
C GLY A 143 7.67 -11.85 -11.61
N ARG A 144 7.77 -10.72 -12.33
CA ARG A 144 8.82 -9.70 -12.14
C ARG A 144 8.67 -8.92 -10.85
N ARG A 145 7.48 -8.97 -10.22
CA ARG A 145 7.14 -8.25 -8.98
C ARG A 145 7.41 -6.75 -9.09
N TRP A 146 7.14 -6.18 -10.26
CA TRP A 146 7.38 -4.76 -10.54
C TRP A 146 6.60 -3.84 -9.59
N TRP A 147 5.41 -4.26 -9.16
CA TRP A 147 4.60 -3.57 -8.15
C TRP A 147 5.33 -3.29 -6.83
N LEU A 148 6.38 -4.04 -6.46
CA LEU A 148 7.19 -3.77 -5.27
C LEU A 148 8.07 -2.52 -5.39
N ASN A 149 8.24 -1.98 -6.59
CA ASN A 149 9.03 -0.77 -6.84
C ASN A 149 8.23 0.52 -6.58
N ALA A 150 6.90 0.43 -6.44
CA ALA A 150 6.04 1.56 -6.13
C ALA A 150 6.28 2.07 -4.70
N GLU A 151 6.03 3.36 -4.45
CA GLU A 151 6.07 3.93 -3.09
C GLU A 151 4.96 3.35 -2.19
N ASP A 152 3.78 3.11 -2.76
CA ASP A 152 2.62 2.48 -2.10
C ASP A 152 2.29 1.12 -2.77
N PRO A 153 3.07 0.06 -2.52
CA PRO A 153 3.05 -1.17 -3.32
C PRO A 153 1.74 -1.97 -3.23
N PHE A 154 1.07 -2.05 -2.07
CA PHE A 154 -0.18 -2.81 -1.95
C PHE A 154 -1.35 -2.10 -2.62
N GLN A 155 -1.46 -0.79 -2.48
CA GLN A 155 -2.43 -0.01 -3.26
C GLN A 155 -2.14 -0.09 -4.76
N PHE A 156 -0.85 0.00 -5.15
CA PHE A 156 -0.45 -0.10 -6.55
C PHE A 156 -0.84 -1.46 -7.15
N LEU A 157 -0.59 -2.55 -6.43
CA LEU A 157 -0.98 -3.89 -6.85
C LEU A 157 -2.51 -4.01 -7.02
N ALA A 158 -3.31 -3.51 -6.07
CA ALA A 158 -4.77 -3.53 -6.18
C ALA A 158 -5.26 -2.76 -7.43
N ALA A 159 -4.64 -1.63 -7.72
CA ALA A 159 -4.93 -0.84 -8.91
C ALA A 159 -4.45 -1.52 -10.21
N CYS A 160 -3.32 -2.27 -10.17
CA CYS A 160 -2.88 -3.09 -11.32
C CYS A 160 -3.92 -4.16 -11.65
N ILE A 161 -4.39 -4.90 -10.64
CA ILE A 161 -5.43 -5.93 -10.82
C ILE A 161 -6.67 -5.32 -11.48
N THR A 162 -7.17 -4.23 -10.92
CA THR A 162 -8.38 -3.56 -11.44
C THR A 162 -8.19 -3.06 -12.88
N LEU A 163 -7.04 -2.45 -13.20
CA LEU A 163 -6.78 -1.98 -14.55
C LEU A 163 -6.66 -3.15 -15.53
N SER A 164 -5.98 -4.24 -15.14
CA SER A 164 -5.85 -5.44 -15.98
C SER A 164 -7.19 -6.10 -16.25
N GLU A 165 -8.06 -6.22 -15.25
CA GLU A 165 -9.42 -6.72 -15.42
C GLU A 165 -10.24 -5.83 -16.36
N ALA A 166 -10.20 -4.51 -16.16
CA ALA A 166 -10.92 -3.56 -17.01
C ALA A 166 -10.46 -3.66 -18.47
N LEU A 167 -9.14 -3.69 -18.73
CA LEU A 167 -8.57 -3.76 -20.08
C LEU A 167 -8.78 -5.13 -20.76
N SER A 168 -9.05 -6.18 -19.99
CA SER A 168 -9.39 -7.51 -20.52
C SER A 168 -10.83 -7.61 -21.03
N THR A 169 -11.68 -6.63 -20.71
CA THR A 169 -13.05 -6.56 -21.23
C THR A 169 -13.11 -5.96 -22.64
N SER A 170 -14.19 -6.23 -23.37
CA SER A 170 -14.41 -5.60 -24.69
C SER A 170 -14.69 -4.10 -24.61
N GLU A 171 -15.16 -3.61 -23.46
CA GLU A 171 -15.48 -2.21 -23.22
C GLU A 171 -14.97 -1.80 -21.82
N PRO A 172 -13.69 -1.41 -21.69
CA PRO A 172 -13.11 -1.05 -20.39
C PRO A 172 -13.83 0.10 -19.67
N GLU A 173 -14.53 0.96 -20.41
CA GLU A 173 -15.31 2.08 -19.86
C GLU A 173 -16.56 1.59 -19.10
N SER A 174 -17.11 0.42 -19.38
CA SER A 174 -18.27 -0.11 -18.65
C SER A 174 -17.88 -1.01 -17.47
N PHE A 175 -16.59 -1.28 -17.26
CA PHE A 175 -16.09 -2.04 -16.12
C PHE A 175 -16.45 -1.35 -14.80
N ILE A 176 -17.02 -2.12 -13.86
CA ILE A 176 -17.40 -1.64 -12.54
C ILE A 176 -16.20 -1.69 -11.61
N SER A 177 -15.66 -0.52 -11.28
CA SER A 177 -14.51 -0.37 -10.40
C SER A 177 -14.94 -0.06 -8.97
N HIS A 178 -14.28 -0.69 -8.01
CA HIS A 178 -14.49 -0.53 -6.57
C HIS A 178 -13.35 0.24 -5.87
N ILE A 179 -12.21 0.39 -6.54
CA ILE A 179 -11.01 0.97 -5.94
C ILE A 179 -11.14 2.50 -5.75
N PRO A 180 -10.72 3.04 -4.60
CA PRO A 180 -10.73 4.47 -4.36
C PRO A 180 -9.59 5.18 -5.13
N VAL A 181 -9.92 6.19 -5.93
CA VAL A 181 -8.92 7.06 -6.56
C VAL A 181 -8.60 8.24 -5.64
N HIS A 182 -7.38 8.25 -5.10
CA HIS A 182 -6.91 9.33 -4.22
C HIS A 182 -6.55 10.59 -5.01
N GLN A 183 -7.07 11.74 -4.56
CA GLN A 183 -6.67 13.08 -5.00
C GLN A 183 -6.09 13.83 -3.81
N VAL A 184 -4.80 14.13 -3.86
CA VAL A 184 -4.10 14.88 -2.81
C VAL A 184 -3.68 16.21 -3.41
N PHE A 185 -4.14 17.30 -2.82
CA PHE A 185 -3.71 18.64 -3.20
C PHE A 185 -2.34 18.92 -2.59
N SER A 186 -1.29 18.91 -3.40
CA SER A 186 -0.06 19.62 -3.07
C SER A 186 -0.24 21.07 -3.48
N TRP A 187 -0.24 21.99 -2.51
CA TRP A 187 0.00 23.40 -2.82
C TRP A 187 1.40 23.50 -3.39
N CYS A 188 1.50 23.70 -4.70
CA CYS A 188 2.74 24.13 -5.33
C CYS A 188 2.84 25.63 -5.03
N GLU A 189 3.75 26.00 -4.12
CA GLU A 189 4.35 27.35 -4.16
C GLU A 189 5.33 27.44 -5.33
#